data_AF-A0A9Q0NT55-F1
#
_entry.id   AF-A0A9Q0NT55-F1
#
_cell.length_a   1.000
_cell.length_b   1.000
_cell.length_c   1.000
_cell.angle_alpha   90.00
_cell.angle_beta   90.00
_cell.angle_gamma   90.00
#
_symmetry.space_group_name_H-M   'P 1'
#
loop_
_entity.id
_entity.type
_entity.pdbx_description
1 polymer ?
#
loop_
_entity_poly.entity_id
_entity_poly.type
_entity_poly.pdbx_seq_one_letter_code
_entity_poly.pdbx_strand_id
1 'polypeptide(L)'
;MLGTRRLPFPAFSFDLVHCSRCLIPFTAYNATYFIEVNRLLRPGGYLVISGPPVQWAKQDKEWADLQAVARALCYELIAVDGNTVIWKKPTGDLCLPNQNEFGLELCDESDDPSDAWYFKLEKCVSRTSAVKGDCAVGTIPKWP
;
A
#
# COMPACT_ATOMS: atom_id res chain seq x y z
N MET A 1 -5.48 15.00 1.24
CA MET A 1 -6.29 14.39 0.16
C MET A 1 -5.33 13.91 -0.92
N LEU A 2 -5.39 12.63 -1.31
CA LEU A 2 -4.65 12.14 -2.47
C LEU A 2 -5.39 12.58 -3.74
N GLY A 3 -4.64 13.07 -4.72
CA GLY A 3 -5.19 13.56 -5.99
C GLY A 3 -5.48 12.44 -6.99
N THR A 4 -5.50 12.77 -8.28
CA THR A 4 -5.63 11.81 -9.39
C THR A 4 -4.28 11.42 -10.01
N ARG A 5 -3.18 11.94 -9.45
CA ARG A 5 -1.79 11.73 -9.90
C ARG A 5 -0.99 11.00 -8.84
N ARG A 6 0.03 10.26 -9.26
CA ARG A 6 1.03 9.67 -8.37
C ARG A 6 1.64 10.77 -7.49
N LEU A 7 1.96 10.43 -6.25
CA LEU A 7 2.78 11.27 -5.40
C LEU A 7 4.17 11.39 -6.03
N PRO A 8 4.85 12.55 -5.93
CA PRO A 8 6.07 12.87 -6.65
C PRO A 8 7.31 12.19 -6.04
N PHE A 9 7.21 10.91 -5.75
CA PHE A 9 8.26 10.08 -5.21
C PHE A 9 8.40 8.81 -6.07
N PRO A 10 9.65 8.36 -6.31
CA PRO A 10 9.89 7.05 -6.92
C PRO A 10 9.25 5.91 -6.11
N ALA A 11 9.08 4.76 -6.73
CA ALA A 11 8.66 3.57 -5.99
C ALA A 11 9.69 3.19 -4.91
N PHE A 12 9.23 2.51 -3.87
CA PHE A 12 10.08 2.02 -2.78
C PHE A 12 10.89 3.14 -2.10
N SER A 13 10.30 4.33 -1.94
CA SER A 13 10.95 5.48 -1.31
C SER A 13 10.90 5.48 0.22
N PHE A 14 9.94 4.77 0.83
CA PHE A 14 9.70 4.89 2.27
C PHE A 14 9.67 3.52 2.97
N ASP A 15 10.22 3.46 4.19
CA ASP A 15 10.09 2.32 5.09
C ASP A 15 8.82 2.38 5.94
N LEU A 16 8.22 3.56 6.08
CA LEU A 16 7.00 3.77 6.85
C LEU A 16 6.14 4.87 6.22
N VAL A 17 4.84 4.61 6.10
CA VAL A 17 3.83 5.61 5.74
C VAL A 17 2.79 5.64 6.84
N HIS A 18 2.66 6.78 7.52
CA HIS A 18 1.63 7.01 8.53
C HIS A 18 0.61 8.02 8.04
N CYS A 19 -0.65 7.62 8.08
CA CYS A 19 -1.78 8.52 7.89
C CYS A 19 -2.54 8.69 9.21
N SER A 20 -2.45 9.88 9.81
CA SER A 20 -3.23 10.25 10.98
C SER A 20 -4.41 11.14 10.57
N ARG A 21 -5.63 10.64 10.75
CA ARG A 21 -6.91 11.30 10.46
C ARG A 21 -6.99 11.93 9.07
N CYS A 22 -6.35 11.34 8.06
CA CYS A 22 -6.34 11.94 6.72
C CYS A 22 -7.69 11.83 5.98
N LEU A 23 -8.60 10.95 6.47
CA LEU A 23 -9.89 10.64 5.83
C LEU A 23 -9.74 10.28 4.34
N ILE A 24 -8.64 9.60 4.01
CA ILE A 24 -8.39 9.10 2.66
C ILE A 24 -9.27 7.86 2.48
N PRO A 25 -10.12 7.81 1.44
CA PRO A 25 -10.95 6.65 1.17
C PRO A 25 -10.09 5.57 0.47
N PHE A 26 -9.23 4.88 1.22
CA PHE A 26 -8.20 3.99 0.66
C PHE A 26 -8.73 2.89 -0.27
N THR A 27 -9.97 2.45 -0.07
CA THR A 27 -10.65 1.40 -0.85
C THR A 27 -11.35 1.94 -2.11
N ALA A 28 -11.48 3.27 -2.25
CA ALA A 28 -12.14 3.88 -3.40
C ALA A 28 -11.37 3.67 -4.70
N TYR A 29 -12.10 3.74 -5.82
CA TYR A 29 -11.56 3.61 -7.17
C TYR A 29 -10.71 2.33 -7.32
N ASN A 30 -11.25 1.18 -6.91
CA ASN A 30 -10.54 -0.10 -6.97
C ASN A 30 -9.23 -0.06 -6.16
N ALA A 31 -9.29 0.50 -4.95
CA ALA A 31 -8.16 0.64 -4.04
C ALA A 31 -6.94 1.41 -4.58
N THR A 32 -7.12 2.26 -5.61
CA THR A 32 -6.02 3.00 -6.26
C THR A 32 -5.15 3.79 -5.27
N TYR A 33 -5.77 4.36 -4.22
CA TYR A 33 -5.02 5.08 -3.19
C TYR A 33 -4.15 4.17 -2.32
N PHE A 34 -4.62 2.96 -2.01
CA PHE A 34 -3.83 1.97 -1.33
C PHE A 34 -2.70 1.46 -2.23
N ILE A 35 -2.98 1.24 -3.53
CA ILE A 35 -1.97 0.85 -4.53
C ILE A 35 -0.84 1.88 -4.58
N GLU A 36 -1.16 3.18 -4.57
CA GLU A 36 -0.15 4.25 -4.57
C GLU A 36 0.72 4.22 -3.32
N VAL A 37 0.13 4.01 -2.14
CA VAL A 37 0.91 3.83 -0.90
C VAL A 37 1.76 2.56 -0.97
N ASN A 38 1.24 1.48 -1.53
CA ASN A 38 1.98 0.24 -1.75
C ASN A 38 3.16 0.45 -2.71
N ARG A 39 3.02 1.22 -3.79
CA ARG A 39 4.10 1.58 -4.72
C ARG A 39 5.25 2.29 -3.99
N LEU A 40 4.90 3.19 -3.08
CA LEU A 40 5.86 4.00 -2.32
C LEU A 40 6.57 3.24 -1.20
N LEU A 41 5.91 2.26 -0.60
CA LEU A 41 6.48 1.48 0.50
C LEU A 41 7.50 0.46 0.00
N ARG A 42 8.64 0.39 0.67
CA ARG A 42 9.65 -0.66 0.50
C ARG A 42 9.10 -2.02 0.95
N PRO A 43 9.53 -3.14 0.34
CA PRO A 43 9.21 -4.48 0.86
C PRO A 43 9.66 -4.58 2.33
N GLY A 44 8.80 -5.08 3.20
CA GLY A 44 9.04 -5.08 4.66
C GLY A 44 8.70 -3.77 5.39
N GLY A 45 8.36 -2.70 4.68
CA GLY A 45 7.94 -1.42 5.26
C GLY A 45 6.55 -1.47 5.91
N TYR A 46 6.20 -0.41 6.63
CA TYR A 46 5.01 -0.35 7.48
C TYR A 46 3.98 0.69 7.00
N LEU A 47 2.72 0.28 6.92
CA LEU A 47 1.58 1.18 6.74
C LEU A 47 0.87 1.34 8.08
N VAL A 48 0.76 2.58 8.55
CA VAL A 48 0.03 2.94 9.76
C VAL A 48 -1.14 3.84 9.39
N ILE A 49 -2.34 3.48 9.82
CA ILE A 49 -3.54 4.32 9.69
C ILE A 49 -4.12 4.54 11.08
N SER A 50 -4.26 5.81 11.46
CA SER A 50 -4.86 6.23 12.73
C SER A 50 -6.11 7.09 12.46
N GLY A 51 -7.30 6.58 12.77
CA GLY A 51 -8.58 7.25 12.55
C GLY A 51 -9.60 6.35 11.83
N PRO A 52 -10.74 6.91 11.40
CA PRO A 52 -11.75 6.15 10.66
C PRO A 52 -11.15 5.54 9.38
N PRO A 53 -11.50 4.28 9.03
CA PRO A 53 -12.55 3.45 9.63
C PRO A 53 -12.07 2.51 10.77
N VAL A 54 -10.82 2.61 11.22
CA VAL A 54 -10.23 1.67 12.19
C VAL A 54 -10.99 1.69 13.53
N GLN A 55 -11.64 0.58 13.88
CA GLN A 55 -12.49 0.42 15.06
C GLN A 55 -13.51 1.56 15.28
N TRP A 56 -13.95 2.20 14.20
CA TRP A 56 -14.86 3.35 14.30
C TRP A 56 -16.32 2.91 14.25
N ALA A 57 -17.14 3.43 15.17
CA ALA A 57 -18.55 3.05 15.24
C ALA A 57 -19.28 3.34 13.91
N LYS A 58 -20.10 2.38 13.46
CA LYS A 58 -20.89 2.45 12.21
C LYS A 58 -20.06 2.50 10.93
N GLN A 59 -18.79 2.08 10.96
CA GLN A 59 -17.93 1.93 9.77
C GLN A 59 -17.37 0.52 9.63
N ASP A 60 -18.12 -0.49 10.09
CA ASP A 60 -17.70 -1.89 10.06
C ASP A 60 -17.45 -2.39 8.63
N LYS A 61 -18.22 -1.88 7.66
CA LYS A 61 -18.04 -2.21 6.24
C LYS A 61 -16.75 -1.61 5.69
N GLU A 62 -16.54 -0.31 5.86
CA GLU A 62 -15.33 0.38 5.39
C GLU A 62 -14.07 -0.19 6.05
N TRP A 63 -14.19 -0.62 7.31
CA TRP A 63 -13.13 -1.31 8.02
C TRP A 63 -12.84 -2.69 7.40
N ALA A 64 -13.88 -3.48 7.14
CA ALA A 64 -13.74 -4.78 6.48
C ALA A 64 -13.15 -4.66 5.06
N ASP A 65 -13.60 -3.69 4.27
CA ASP A 65 -13.09 -3.41 2.92
C ASP A 65 -11.61 -3.03 2.98
N LEU A 66 -11.21 -2.17 3.94
CA LEU A 66 -9.81 -1.77 4.13
C LEU A 66 -8.93 -2.98 4.50
N GLN A 67 -9.41 -3.85 5.39
CA GLN A 67 -8.72 -5.10 5.71
C GLN A 67 -8.63 -6.04 4.51
N ALA A 68 -9.67 -6.11 3.68
CA ALA A 68 -9.71 -6.96 2.51
C ALA A 68 -8.69 -6.52 1.45
N VAL A 69 -8.56 -5.21 1.19
CA VAL A 69 -7.51 -4.67 0.32
C VAL A 69 -6.11 -4.99 0.85
N ALA A 70 -5.87 -4.78 2.15
CA ALA A 70 -4.57 -5.08 2.76
C ALA A 70 -4.22 -6.58 2.60
N ARG A 71 -5.17 -7.48 2.86
CA ARG A 71 -5.00 -8.93 2.66
C ARG A 71 -4.75 -9.29 1.19
N ALA A 72 -5.45 -8.63 0.26
CA ALA A 72 -5.29 -8.85 -1.17
C ALA A 72 -3.89 -8.51 -1.68
N LEU A 73 -3.15 -7.65 -0.96
CA LEU A 73 -1.76 -7.29 -1.23
C LEU A 73 -0.76 -7.98 -0.28
N CYS A 74 -1.20 -9.01 0.45
CA CYS A 74 -0.39 -9.76 1.42
C CYS A 74 0.20 -8.96 2.58
N TYR A 75 -0.43 -7.85 2.95
CA TYR A 75 -0.02 -7.13 4.15
C TYR A 75 -0.30 -7.96 5.40
N GLU A 76 0.74 -8.13 6.22
CA GLU A 76 0.64 -8.78 7.52
C GLU A 76 0.06 -7.78 8.53
N LEU A 77 -1.02 -8.15 9.22
CA LEU A 77 -1.57 -7.32 10.30
C LEU A 77 -0.72 -7.49 11.56
N ILE A 78 -0.03 -6.41 11.96
CA ILE A 78 0.86 -6.41 13.13
C ILE A 78 0.09 -6.07 14.40
N ALA A 79 -0.75 -5.03 14.34
CA ALA A 79 -1.51 -4.58 15.49
C ALA A 79 -2.75 -3.80 15.08
N VAL A 80 -3.79 -3.89 15.92
CA VAL A 80 -4.90 -2.93 15.97
C VAL A 80 -5.01 -2.48 17.42
N ASP A 81 -4.79 -1.20 17.66
CA ASP A 81 -4.86 -0.59 19.00
C ASP A 81 -5.70 0.69 18.95
N GLY A 82 -6.85 0.64 19.61
CA GLY A 82 -7.91 1.64 19.47
C GLY A 82 -8.20 1.95 18.00
N ASN A 83 -8.09 3.23 17.64
CA ASN A 83 -8.34 3.69 16.27
C ASN A 83 -7.08 3.64 15.39
N THR A 84 -6.07 2.84 15.72
CA THR A 84 -4.83 2.71 14.94
C THR A 84 -4.61 1.27 14.50
N VAL A 85 -4.25 1.10 13.24
CA VAL A 85 -3.83 -0.17 12.66
C VAL A 85 -2.44 -0.06 12.09
N ILE A 86 -1.66 -1.13 12.25
CA ILE A 86 -0.32 -1.27 11.70
C ILE A 86 -0.29 -2.53 10.84
N TRP A 87 0.07 -2.36 9.57
CA TRP A 87 0.39 -3.46 8.68
C TRP A 87 1.84 -3.43 8.23
N LYS A 88 2.39 -4.60 7.96
CA LYS A 88 3.71 -4.78 7.35
C LYS A 88 3.56 -5.28 5.91
N LYS A 89 4.20 -4.59 4.97
CA LYS A 89 4.25 -4.98 3.55
C LYS A 89 5.10 -6.26 3.40
N PRO A 90 4.69 -7.25 2.59
CA PRO A 90 5.50 -8.46 2.38
C PRO A 90 6.87 -8.13 1.77
N THR A 91 7.86 -8.98 2.05
CA THR A 91 9.23 -8.87 1.50
C THR A 91 9.42 -9.65 0.20
N GLY A 92 8.51 -10.57 -0.12
CA GLY A 92 8.57 -11.45 -1.29
C GLY A 92 7.60 -11.04 -2.41
N ASP A 93 7.39 -11.97 -3.35
CA ASP A 93 6.48 -11.75 -4.47
C ASP A 93 5.07 -11.38 -4.00
N LEU A 94 4.43 -10.49 -4.77
CA LEU A 94 3.06 -10.06 -4.54
C LEU A 94 2.14 -11.27 -4.58
N CYS A 95 1.34 -11.47 -3.54
CA CYS A 95 0.17 -12.30 -3.72
C CYS A 95 -0.89 -11.45 -4.42
N LEU A 96 -1.33 -11.90 -5.57
CA LEU A 96 -2.65 -11.55 -6.07
C LEU A 96 -3.50 -12.80 -5.83
N PRO A 97 -4.39 -12.79 -4.84
CA PRO A 97 -5.28 -13.93 -4.66
C PRO A 97 -6.16 -14.07 -5.90
N ASN A 98 -6.41 -15.32 -6.30
CA ASN A 98 -7.32 -15.70 -7.40
C ASN A 98 -8.80 -15.30 -7.18
N GLN A 99 -9.10 -14.43 -6.20
CA GLN A 99 -10.44 -13.96 -5.82
C GLN A 99 -10.38 -12.47 -5.43
N ASN A 100 -9.99 -11.61 -6.38
CA ASN A 100 -9.80 -10.20 -6.13
C ASN A 100 -11.12 -9.42 -6.33
N GLU A 101 -11.89 -9.22 -5.26
CA GLU A 101 -13.13 -8.41 -5.29
C GLU A 101 -12.87 -6.96 -5.77
N PHE A 102 -11.64 -6.47 -5.58
CA PHE A 102 -11.20 -5.14 -5.99
C PHE A 102 -10.66 -5.06 -7.42
N GLY A 103 -10.55 -6.19 -8.13
CA GLY A 103 -10.02 -6.23 -9.50
C GLY A 103 -8.57 -5.75 -9.62
N LEU A 104 -7.72 -6.03 -8.63
CA LEU A 104 -6.29 -5.66 -8.71
C LEU A 104 -5.58 -6.62 -9.66
N GLU A 105 -4.89 -6.04 -10.64
CA GLU A 105 -4.10 -6.74 -11.65
C GLU A 105 -2.64 -6.31 -11.54
N LEU A 106 -1.70 -7.08 -12.12
CA LEU A 106 -0.31 -6.64 -12.22
C LEU A 106 -0.16 -5.62 -13.34
N CYS A 107 0.69 -4.63 -13.13
CA CYS A 107 1.09 -3.72 -14.22
C CYS A 107 1.92 -4.46 -15.28
N ASP A 108 1.88 -3.97 -16.51
CA ASP A 108 2.77 -4.41 -17.58
C ASP A 108 4.24 -4.17 -17.20
N GLU A 109 5.14 -5.04 -17.68
CA GLU A 109 6.58 -4.93 -17.39
C GLU A 109 7.23 -3.66 -17.97
N SER A 110 6.53 -2.97 -18.89
CA SER A 110 6.96 -1.68 -19.44
C SER A 110 6.59 -0.49 -18.57
N ASP A 111 5.72 -0.63 -17.57
CA ASP A 111 5.37 0.46 -16.66
C ASP A 111 6.48 0.64 -15.61
N ASP A 112 7.18 1.77 -15.65
CA ASP A 112 8.16 2.10 -14.61
C ASP A 112 7.42 2.60 -13.35
N PRO A 113 7.50 1.87 -12.22
CA PRO A 113 6.85 2.31 -10.99
C PRO A 113 7.48 3.58 -10.39
N SER A 114 8.66 3.98 -10.86
CA SER A 114 9.37 5.20 -10.45
C SER A 114 8.93 6.44 -11.23
N ASP A 115 8.20 6.29 -12.34
CA ASP A 115 7.63 7.40 -13.08
C ASP A 115 6.53 8.06 -12.25
N ALA A 116 6.87 9.16 -11.58
CA ALA A 116 6.01 9.81 -10.60
C ALA A 116 5.53 11.21 -11.04
N TRP A 117 6.32 11.91 -11.84
CA TRP A 117 6.07 13.32 -12.16
C TRP A 117 5.00 13.47 -13.25
N TYR A 118 3.89 14.13 -12.91
CA TYR A 118 2.70 14.28 -13.78
C TYR A 118 2.04 12.97 -14.25
N PHE A 119 2.43 11.84 -13.67
CA PHE A 119 1.84 10.54 -13.97
C PHE A 119 0.49 10.36 -13.26
N LYS A 120 -0.46 9.71 -13.93
CA LYS A 120 -1.77 9.41 -13.31
C LYS A 120 -1.60 8.24 -12.33
N LEU A 121 -2.52 8.17 -11.36
CA LEU A 121 -2.59 6.98 -10.52
C LEU A 121 -2.92 5.76 -11.38
N GLU A 122 -2.20 4.66 -11.13
CA GLU A 122 -2.43 3.40 -11.80
C GLU A 122 -3.36 2.50 -11.00
N LYS A 123 -4.15 1.70 -11.73
CA LYS A 123 -5.08 0.73 -11.16
C LYS A 123 -4.50 -0.68 -11.02
N CYS A 124 -3.22 -0.82 -11.35
CA CYS A 124 -2.49 -2.06 -11.33
C CYS A 124 -1.38 -2.01 -10.26
N VAL A 125 -0.93 -3.18 -9.83
CA VAL A 125 0.10 -3.33 -8.80
C VAL A 125 1.43 -3.61 -9.48
N SER A 126 2.40 -2.73 -9.27
CA SER A 126 3.75 -2.89 -9.83
C SER A 126 4.51 -4.02 -9.13
N ARG A 127 5.17 -4.88 -9.92
CA ARG A 127 5.96 -6.00 -9.37
C ARG A 127 7.15 -5.49 -8.56
N THR A 128 7.43 -6.17 -7.46
CA THR A 128 8.60 -5.86 -6.63
C THR A 128 9.92 -6.27 -7.31
N SER A 129 9.88 -7.31 -8.15
CA SER A 129 11.01 -7.78 -8.97
C SER A 129 11.34 -6.92 -10.20
N ALA A 130 10.50 -5.93 -10.54
CA ALA A 130 10.76 -5.02 -11.65
C ALA A 130 11.95 -4.07 -11.37
N VAL A 131 12.40 -3.98 -10.12
CA VAL A 131 13.66 -3.32 -9.77
C VAL A 131 14.80 -4.28 -10.13
N LYS A 132 15.33 -4.16 -11.36
CA LYS A 132 16.48 -4.94 -11.88
C LYS A 132 17.83 -4.62 -11.22
N GLY A 133 17.85 -3.83 -10.15
CA GLY A 133 19.02 -3.65 -9.29
C GLY A 133 18.77 -4.33 -7.96
N ASP A 134 19.83 -4.65 -7.21
CA ASP A 134 19.67 -4.88 -5.78
C ASP A 134 18.78 -3.75 -5.27
N CYS A 135 17.54 -4.04 -4.85
CA CYS A 135 16.85 -3.18 -3.90
C CYS A 135 17.93 -2.93 -2.86
N ALA A 136 18.44 -1.70 -2.75
CA ALA A 136 19.67 -1.40 -2.02
C ALA A 136 19.47 -1.75 -0.55
N VAL A 137 19.62 -3.03 -0.27
CA VAL A 137 19.36 -3.74 0.97
C VAL A 137 20.74 -4.22 1.33
N GLY A 138 21.51 -3.30 1.90
CA GLY A 138 22.19 -3.74 3.11
C GLY A 138 21.13 -4.24 4.09
N THR A 139 21.45 -5.27 4.86
CA THR A 139 20.69 -5.65 6.05
C THR A 139 20.36 -4.39 6.85
N ILE A 140 19.08 -4.04 6.96
CA ILE A 140 18.64 -3.01 7.89
C ILE A 140 19.07 -3.50 9.28
N PRO A 141 19.97 -2.80 10.00
CA PRO A 141 20.32 -3.18 11.36
C PRO A 141 19.03 -3.23 12.18
N LYS A 142 18.94 -4.17 13.13
CA LYS A 142 17.76 -4.26 14.01
C LYS A 142 17.58 -2.91 14.74
N TRP A 143 16.63 -2.11 14.25
CA TRP A 143 16.09 -0.90 14.91
C TRP A 143 15.49 -1.32 16.28
N PRO A 144 15.59 -0.52 17.36
CA PRO A 144 15.66 0.94 17.39
C PRO A 144 16.99 1.57 16.99
#